data_AF-R1IFC1-F1
#
_entry.id   AF-R1IFC1-F1
#
_cell.length_a   1.000
_cell.length_b   1.000
_cell.length_c   1.000
_cell.angle_alpha   90.00
_cell.angle_beta   90.00
_cell.angle_gamma   90.00
#
_symmetry.space_group_name_H-M   'P 1'
#
loop_
_entity.id
_entity.type
_entity.pdbx_description
1 polymer ?
#
loop_
_entity_poly.entity_id
_entity_poly.type
_entity_poly.pdbx_seq_one_letter_code
_entity_poly.pdbx_strand_id
1 'polypeptide(L)'
;MYFWNIEALKSNIKQGGFSEKDRFRYVLIYIVLGLLSMSFGAYFPLENPNLWDKIDDVGLLVITIVGTFFAYKANGGDKGTDFLGRYFSINFVVTLRLLPWLIPMLVGLGVYYFYVFPLEEDIVTTPFEVILFQVWFAFLYFRMCKHIGDLKEAG
;
A
#
# COMPACT_ATOMS: atom_id res chain seq x y z
N MET A 1 22.08 -0.84 6.56
CA MET A 1 20.78 -0.70 7.27
C MET A 1 21.01 -1.03 8.74
N TYR A 2 20.55 -0.16 9.63
CA TYR A 2 20.63 -0.29 11.08
C TYR A 2 19.24 -0.63 11.63
N PHE A 3 19.08 -1.79 12.26
CA PHE A 3 17.78 -2.24 12.82
C PHE A 3 17.60 -1.85 14.28
N TRP A 4 18.69 -1.69 15.03
CA TRP A 4 18.66 -1.45 16.48
C TRP A 4 19.44 -0.19 16.91
N ASN A 5 20.54 0.11 16.21
CA ASN A 5 21.42 1.22 16.56
C ASN A 5 20.95 2.55 15.94
N ILE A 6 20.11 3.28 16.67
CA ILE A 6 19.57 4.57 16.23
C ILE A 6 20.65 5.66 16.12
N GLU A 7 21.70 5.63 16.96
CA GLU A 7 22.78 6.62 16.91
C GLU A 7 23.61 6.48 15.63
N ALA A 8 23.90 5.25 15.21
CA ALA A 8 24.59 4.98 13.95
C ALA A 8 23.76 5.44 12.74
N LEU A 9 22.44 5.20 12.76
CA LEU A 9 21.54 5.71 11.72
C LEU A 9 21.53 7.24 11.68
N LYS A 10 21.37 7.91 12.83
CA LYS A 10 21.39 9.38 12.93
C LYS A 10 22.69 9.96 12.40
N SER A 11 23.82 9.37 12.77
CA SER A 11 25.15 9.80 12.31
C SER A 11 25.28 9.66 10.78
N ASN A 12 24.88 8.51 10.22
CA ASN A 12 24.92 8.26 8.79
C ASN A 12 24.05 9.27 7.99
N ILE A 13 22.83 9.56 8.48
CA ILE A 13 21.95 10.58 7.87
C ILE A 13 22.61 11.96 7.89
N LYS A 14 23.16 12.40 9.04
CA LYS A 14 23.83 13.70 9.17
C LYS A 14 25.04 13.86 8.24
N GLN A 15 25.75 12.77 7.97
CA GLN A 15 26.92 12.75 7.11
C GLN A 15 26.58 12.60 5.62
N GLY A 16 25.28 12.55 5.26
CA GLY A 16 24.85 12.39 3.87
C GLY A 16 25.06 10.99 3.29
N GLY A 17 25.40 9.99 4.13
CA GLY A 17 25.58 8.60 3.71
C GLY A 17 24.28 7.84 3.45
N PHE A 18 23.12 8.48 3.65
CA PHE A 18 21.81 7.85 3.60
C PHE A 18 21.22 7.88 2.19
N SER A 19 21.50 6.80 1.45
CA SER A 19 21.13 6.65 0.04
C SER A 19 19.62 6.49 -0.20
N GLU A 20 19.17 6.71 -1.44
CA GLU A 20 17.79 6.41 -1.86
C GLU A 20 17.43 4.93 -1.70
N LYS A 21 18.41 4.03 -1.84
CA LYS A 21 18.22 2.60 -1.61
C LYS A 21 17.96 2.29 -0.14
N ASP A 22 18.64 2.98 0.77
CA ASP A 22 18.39 2.84 2.19
C ASP A 22 17.00 3.36 2.54
N ARG A 23 16.62 4.55 2.04
CA ARG A 23 15.27 5.13 2.18
C ARG A 23 14.18 4.14 1.74
N PHE A 24 14.34 3.54 0.56
CA PHE A 24 13.42 2.52 0.04
C PHE A 24 13.31 1.30 0.96
N ARG A 25 14.44 0.73 1.40
CA ARG A 25 14.44 -0.45 2.27
C ARG A 25 13.74 -0.17 3.59
N TYR A 26 14.05 0.96 4.23
CA TYR A 26 13.40 1.35 5.48
C TYR A 26 11.90 1.51 5.32
N VAL A 27 11.43 2.24 4.30
CA VAL A 27 9.98 2.45 4.12
C VAL A 27 9.26 1.18 3.72
N LEU A 28 9.85 0.33 2.87
CA LEU A 28 9.24 -0.95 2.48
C LEU A 28 9.06 -1.86 3.71
N ILE A 29 10.11 -1.99 4.52
CA ILE A 29 10.05 -2.82 5.74
C ILE A 29 9.05 -2.23 6.73
N TYR A 30 9.02 -0.91 6.90
CA TYR A 30 8.06 -0.24 7.78
C TYR A 30 6.61 -0.49 7.35
N ILE A 31 6.30 -0.33 6.05
CA ILE A 31 4.96 -0.58 5.50
C ILE A 31 4.58 -2.06 5.64
N VAL A 32 5.47 -2.98 5.30
CA VAL A 32 5.22 -4.43 5.41
C VAL A 32 4.96 -4.84 6.87
N LEU A 33 5.76 -4.34 7.82
CA LEU A 33 5.53 -4.59 9.24
C LEU A 33 4.19 -4.02 9.72
N GLY A 34 3.81 -2.82 9.24
CA GLY A 34 2.51 -2.23 9.51
C GLY A 34 1.35 -3.11 9.01
N LEU A 35 1.42 -3.58 7.77
CA LEU A 35 0.42 -4.49 7.19
C LEU A 35 0.32 -5.79 7.96
N LEU A 36 1.46 -6.44 8.27
CA LEU A 36 1.47 -7.69 9.05
C LEU A 36 0.92 -7.49 10.47
N SER A 37 1.14 -6.32 11.07
CA SER A 37 0.63 -6.00 12.41
C SER A 37 -0.90 -5.84 12.40
N MET A 38 -1.45 -5.21 11.36
CA MET A 38 -2.90 -5.11 11.13
C MET A 38 -3.49 -6.50 10.84
N SER A 39 -2.82 -7.25 9.96
CA SER A 39 -2.93 -8.69 9.71
C SER A 39 -3.23 -9.50 10.97
N PHE A 40 -2.25 -9.48 11.85
CA PHE A 40 -2.26 -10.23 13.10
C PHE A 40 -3.33 -9.74 14.09
N GLY A 41 -3.58 -8.44 14.12
CA GLY A 41 -4.60 -7.83 14.97
C GLY A 41 -6.04 -8.21 14.59
N ALA A 42 -6.31 -8.44 13.30
CA ALA A 42 -7.63 -8.87 12.84
C ALA A 42 -7.96 -10.30 13.34
N TYR A 43 -6.99 -11.22 13.32
CA TYR A 43 -7.24 -12.63 13.60
C TYR A 43 -7.13 -13.05 15.07
N PHE A 44 -6.68 -12.15 15.96
CA PHE A 44 -6.47 -12.47 17.37
C PHE A 44 -7.48 -11.74 18.28
N PRO A 45 -8.18 -12.41 19.22
CA PRO A 45 -7.97 -13.79 19.67
C PRO A 45 -8.89 -14.87 19.06
N LEU A 46 -9.94 -14.53 18.29
CA LEU A 46 -11.07 -15.45 18.05
C LEU A 46 -11.74 -15.38 16.66
N GLU A 47 -11.15 -14.73 15.65
CA GLU A 47 -11.74 -14.75 14.31
C GLU A 47 -11.30 -16.00 13.53
N ASN A 48 -12.24 -16.60 12.80
CA ASN A 48 -11.99 -17.74 11.93
C ASN A 48 -12.07 -17.28 10.46
N PRO A 49 -10.99 -16.67 9.93
CA PRO A 49 -11.02 -16.09 8.60
C PRO A 49 -11.32 -17.13 7.53
N ASN A 50 -12.22 -16.76 6.64
CA ASN A 50 -12.51 -17.53 5.46
C ASN A 50 -11.33 -17.44 4.47
N LEU A 51 -11.42 -18.18 3.37
CA LEU A 51 -10.36 -18.23 2.36
C LEU A 51 -10.12 -16.85 1.71
N TRP A 52 -11.18 -16.09 1.47
CA TRP A 52 -11.12 -14.78 0.80
C TRP A 52 -10.49 -13.71 1.68
N ASP A 53 -10.70 -13.73 3.00
CA ASP A 53 -9.99 -12.86 3.94
C ASP A 53 -8.47 -13.01 3.80
N LYS A 54 -8.00 -14.26 3.76
CA LYS A 54 -6.58 -14.59 3.61
C LYS A 54 -6.04 -14.18 2.25
N ILE A 55 -6.83 -14.37 1.18
CA ILE A 55 -6.45 -13.96 -0.18
C ILE A 55 -6.35 -12.44 -0.25
N ASP A 56 -7.25 -11.71 0.40
CA ASP A 56 -7.23 -10.25 0.41
C ASP A 56 -5.99 -9.71 1.11
N ASP A 57 -5.67 -10.22 2.31
CA ASP A 57 -4.46 -9.86 3.05
C ASP A 57 -3.18 -10.11 2.26
N VAL A 58 -3.04 -11.32 1.71
CA VAL A 58 -1.87 -11.68 0.90
C VAL A 58 -1.81 -10.83 -0.37
N GLY A 59 -2.95 -10.59 -1.02
CA GLY A 59 -3.05 -9.75 -2.20
C GLY A 59 -2.62 -8.31 -1.92
N LEU A 60 -3.13 -7.70 -0.85
CA LEU A 60 -2.79 -6.35 -0.43
C LEU A 60 -1.31 -6.23 -0.09
N LEU A 61 -0.73 -7.23 0.59
CA LEU A 61 0.69 -7.30 0.89
C LEU A 61 1.54 -7.35 -0.39
N VAL A 62 1.17 -8.23 -1.34
CA VAL A 62 1.88 -8.37 -2.62
C VAL A 62 1.78 -7.09 -3.45
N ILE A 63 0.57 -6.53 -3.60
CA ILE A 63 0.33 -5.27 -4.32
C ILE A 63 1.15 -4.14 -3.71
N THR A 64 1.20 -4.05 -2.39
CA THR A 64 1.98 -3.02 -1.69
C THR A 64 3.48 -3.19 -1.93
N ILE A 65 4.03 -4.40 -1.77
CA ILE A 65 5.47 -4.65 -2.00
C ILE A 65 5.85 -4.32 -3.45
N VAL A 66 5.08 -4.85 -4.41
CA VAL A 66 5.33 -4.67 -5.85
C VAL A 66 5.14 -3.21 -6.24
N GLY A 67 4.08 -2.56 -5.77
CA GLY A 67 3.77 -1.17 -6.02
C GLY A 67 4.81 -0.21 -5.46
N THR A 68 5.27 -0.40 -4.22
CA THR A 68 6.34 0.41 -3.63
C THR A 68 7.66 0.19 -4.36
N PHE A 69 7.97 -1.04 -4.80
CA PHE A 69 9.16 -1.32 -5.61
C PHE A 69 9.09 -0.61 -6.98
N PHE A 70 7.95 -0.65 -7.67
CA PHE A 70 7.80 0.05 -8.94
C PHE A 70 7.84 1.57 -8.76
N ALA A 71 7.31 2.11 -7.66
CA ALA A 71 7.43 3.53 -7.34
C ALA A 71 8.90 3.93 -7.15
N TYR A 72 9.68 3.09 -6.48
CA TYR A 72 11.12 3.29 -6.32
C TYR A 72 11.85 3.27 -7.67
N LYS A 73 11.52 2.32 -8.56
CA LYS A 73 12.07 2.29 -9.93
C LYS A 73 11.63 3.50 -10.76
N ALA A 74 10.37 3.89 -10.66
CA ALA A 74 9.82 5.08 -11.30
C ALA A 74 10.53 6.35 -10.82
N ASN A 75 11.00 6.41 -9.57
CA ASN A 75 11.79 7.52 -9.05
C ASN A 75 13.26 7.54 -9.54
N GLY A 76 13.76 6.46 -10.15
CA GLY A 76 15.14 6.36 -10.63
C GLY A 76 15.99 5.34 -9.88
N GLY A 77 15.38 4.60 -8.95
CA GLY A 77 16.08 3.61 -8.13
C GLY A 77 17.23 4.26 -7.35
N ASP A 78 18.41 3.64 -7.40
CA ASP A 78 19.62 4.10 -6.70
C ASP A 78 20.06 5.50 -7.14
N LYS A 79 19.71 5.93 -8.37
CA LYS A 79 20.06 7.25 -8.94
C LYS A 79 18.93 8.28 -8.82
N GLY A 80 17.81 7.91 -8.21
CA GLY A 80 16.71 8.84 -7.98
C GLY A 80 17.09 9.92 -6.98
N THR A 81 16.16 10.85 -6.76
CA THR A 81 16.27 11.86 -5.70
C THR A 81 14.96 11.94 -4.95
N ASP A 82 15.07 12.15 -3.64
CA ASP A 82 13.93 12.41 -2.75
C ASP A 82 12.77 11.40 -2.87
N PHE A 83 13.09 10.10 -2.82
CA PHE A 83 12.08 9.05 -2.97
C PHE A 83 10.95 9.19 -1.94
N LEU A 84 11.27 9.41 -0.67
CA LEU A 84 10.23 9.48 0.38
C LEU A 84 9.36 10.72 0.23
N GLY A 85 9.95 11.88 -0.05
CA GLY A 85 9.20 13.12 -0.28
C GLY A 85 8.21 12.95 -1.43
N ARG A 86 8.66 12.41 -2.56
CA ARG A 86 7.81 12.12 -3.73
C ARG A 86 6.79 11.02 -3.46
N TYR A 87 7.20 9.92 -2.83
CA TYR A 87 6.33 8.78 -2.53
C TYR A 87 5.13 9.21 -1.69
N PHE A 88 5.35 9.87 -0.54
CA PHE A 88 4.24 10.26 0.33
C PHE A 88 3.41 11.41 -0.23
N SER A 89 4.05 12.45 -0.78
CA SER A 89 3.31 13.61 -1.29
C SER A 89 2.45 13.29 -2.51
N ILE A 90 2.99 12.55 -3.49
CA ILE A 90 2.25 12.14 -4.68
C ILE A 90 1.16 11.14 -4.30
N ASN A 91 1.47 10.16 -3.46
CA ASN A 91 0.46 9.19 -3.00
C ASN A 91 -0.73 9.88 -2.33
N PHE A 92 -0.46 10.87 -1.48
CA PHE A 92 -1.48 11.65 -0.81
C PHE A 92 -2.42 12.35 -1.82
N VAL A 93 -1.85 13.06 -2.79
CA VAL A 93 -2.64 13.77 -3.81
C VAL A 93 -3.41 12.80 -4.71
N VAL A 94 -2.79 11.68 -5.13
CA VAL A 94 -3.45 10.66 -5.94
C VAL A 94 -4.61 10.03 -5.19
N THR A 95 -4.43 9.69 -3.92
CA THR A 95 -5.48 9.13 -3.06
C THR A 95 -6.65 10.10 -2.93
N LEU A 96 -6.38 11.38 -2.65
CA LEU A 96 -7.44 12.40 -2.57
C LEU A 96 -8.21 12.57 -3.89
N ARG A 97 -7.53 12.48 -5.04
CA ARG A 97 -8.20 12.54 -6.36
C ARG A 97 -9.06 11.31 -6.66
N LEU A 98 -8.70 10.16 -6.10
CA LEU A 98 -9.44 8.91 -6.28
C LEU A 98 -10.55 8.74 -5.24
N LEU A 99 -10.48 9.39 -4.09
CA LEU A 99 -11.47 9.28 -3.02
C LEU A 99 -12.93 9.46 -3.48
N PRO A 100 -13.29 10.42 -4.35
CA PRO A 100 -14.67 10.56 -4.83
C PRO A 100 -15.17 9.34 -5.62
N TRP A 101 -14.29 8.61 -6.29
CA TRP A 101 -14.62 7.39 -7.03
C TRP A 101 -14.77 6.17 -6.12
N LEU A 102 -14.22 6.23 -4.91
CA LEU A 102 -14.44 5.20 -3.90
C LEU A 102 -15.89 5.21 -3.40
N ILE A 103 -16.54 6.37 -3.32
CA ILE A 103 -17.93 6.51 -2.85
C ILE A 103 -18.91 5.66 -3.68
N PRO A 104 -19.04 5.83 -5.01
CA PRO A 104 -19.96 5.01 -5.80
C PRO A 104 -19.57 3.53 -5.80
N MET A 105 -18.27 3.21 -5.69
CA MET A 105 -17.80 1.83 -5.54
C MET A 105 -18.33 1.19 -4.24
N LEU A 106 -18.24 1.89 -3.12
CA LEU A 106 -18.75 1.42 -1.82
C LEU A 106 -20.27 1.34 -1.79
N VAL A 107 -20.98 2.29 -2.43
CA VAL A 107 -22.44 2.21 -2.58
C VAL A 107 -22.82 0.99 -3.41
N GLY A 108 -22.14 0.74 -4.54
CA GLY A 108 -22.36 -0.43 -5.36
C GLY A 108 -22.10 -1.74 -4.61
N LEU A 109 -21.06 -1.77 -3.77
CA LEU A 109 -20.78 -2.92 -2.93
C LEU A 109 -21.85 -3.14 -1.84
N GLY A 110 -22.36 -2.06 -1.23
CA GLY A 110 -23.48 -2.16 -0.28
C GLY A 110 -24.75 -2.70 -0.92
N VAL A 111 -25.05 -2.25 -2.15
CA VAL A 111 -26.15 -2.81 -2.95
C VAL A 111 -25.91 -4.29 -3.25
N TYR A 112 -24.69 -4.67 -3.64
CA TYR A 112 -24.33 -6.08 -3.85
C TYR A 112 -24.61 -6.95 -2.62
N TYR A 113 -24.14 -6.52 -1.44
CA TYR A 113 -24.38 -7.26 -0.20
C TYR A 113 -25.86 -7.40 0.13
N PHE A 114 -26.64 -6.33 -0.06
CA PHE A 114 -28.09 -6.35 0.18
C PHE A 114 -28.83 -7.40 -0.68
N TYR A 115 -28.36 -7.67 -1.90
CA TYR A 115 -28.98 -8.67 -2.79
C TYR A 115 -28.44 -10.09 -2.60
N VAL A 116 -27.16 -10.23 -2.24
CA VAL A 116 -26.50 -11.54 -2.14
C VAL A 116 -26.71 -12.18 -0.77
N PHE A 117 -26.77 -11.39 0.29
CA PHE A 117 -26.93 -11.89 1.66
C PHE A 117 -28.33 -11.60 2.18
N PRO A 118 -29.11 -12.65 2.51
CA PRO A 118 -30.35 -12.49 3.26
C PRO A 118 -30.11 -11.81 4.61
N LEU A 119 -31.13 -11.12 5.15
CA LEU A 119 -31.03 -10.35 6.41
C LEU A 119 -30.62 -11.16 7.65
N GLU A 120 -30.70 -12.50 7.58
CA GLU A 120 -30.41 -13.42 8.68
C GLU A 120 -29.07 -14.16 8.53
N GLU A 121 -28.37 -13.98 7.40
CA GLU A 121 -27.07 -14.61 7.17
C GLU A 121 -25.91 -13.69 7.55
N ASP A 122 -24.84 -14.27 8.08
CA ASP A 122 -23.61 -13.56 8.35
C ASP A 122 -23.00 -13.05 7.04
N ILE A 123 -22.69 -11.76 7.00
CA ILE A 123 -21.95 -11.18 5.87
C ILE A 123 -20.51 -11.68 5.95
N VAL A 124 -20.09 -12.40 4.92
CA VAL A 124 -18.72 -12.92 4.80
C VAL A 124 -18.03 -12.34 3.58
N THR A 125 -16.70 -12.29 3.64
CA THR A 125 -15.88 -11.87 2.51
C THR A 125 -16.05 -12.83 1.32
N THR A 126 -16.36 -12.29 0.17
CA THR A 126 -16.59 -12.90 -1.12
C THR A 126 -15.47 -12.52 -2.13
N PRO A 127 -15.32 -13.29 -3.22
CA PRO A 127 -14.34 -12.97 -4.25
C PRO A 127 -14.55 -11.59 -4.90
N PHE A 128 -15.79 -11.10 -4.93
CA PHE A 128 -16.15 -9.91 -5.68
C PHE A 128 -15.48 -8.66 -5.12
N GLU A 129 -15.63 -8.40 -3.82
CA GLU A 129 -14.99 -7.25 -3.20
C GLU A 129 -13.48 -7.40 -3.10
N VAL A 130 -12.97 -8.62 -2.90
CA VAL A 130 -11.52 -8.86 -2.87
C VAL A 130 -10.89 -8.45 -4.19
N ILE A 131 -11.45 -8.90 -5.32
CA ILE A 131 -10.98 -8.50 -6.66
C ILE A 131 -11.15 -6.99 -6.85
N LEU A 132 -12.30 -6.43 -6.46
CA LEU A 132 -12.59 -5.01 -6.62
C LEU A 132 -11.58 -4.13 -5.87
N PHE A 133 -11.30 -4.43 -4.60
CA PHE A 133 -10.34 -3.69 -3.79
C PHE A 133 -8.89 -3.92 -4.26
N GLN A 134 -8.51 -5.15 -4.62
CA GLN A 134 -7.18 -5.41 -5.17
C GLN A 134 -6.94 -4.64 -6.48
N VAL A 135 -7.92 -4.61 -7.38
CA VAL A 135 -7.85 -3.80 -8.61
C VAL A 135 -7.74 -2.31 -8.27
N TRP A 136 -8.54 -1.84 -7.30
CA TRP A 136 -8.49 -0.46 -6.84
C TRP A 136 -7.10 -0.07 -6.29
N PHE A 137 -6.52 -0.89 -5.41
CA PHE A 137 -5.19 -0.65 -4.85
C PHE A 137 -4.09 -0.72 -5.92
N ALA A 138 -4.15 -1.72 -6.80
CA ALA A 138 -3.21 -1.83 -7.91
C ALA A 138 -3.28 -0.60 -8.84
N PHE A 139 -4.48 -0.11 -9.12
CA PHE A 139 -4.69 1.10 -9.91
C PHE A 139 -4.13 2.35 -9.21
N LEU A 140 -4.33 2.48 -7.91
CA LEU A 140 -3.76 3.58 -7.12
C LEU A 140 -2.22 3.57 -7.20
N TYR A 141 -1.59 2.42 -6.99
CA TYR A 141 -0.13 2.27 -7.14
C TYR A 141 0.34 2.58 -8.58
N PHE A 142 -0.39 2.11 -9.59
CA PHE A 142 -0.09 2.41 -10.99
C PHE A 142 -0.12 3.93 -11.25
N ARG A 143 -1.16 4.63 -10.78
CA ARG A 143 -1.29 6.09 -10.94
C ARG A 143 -0.17 6.82 -10.20
N MET A 144 0.15 6.40 -9.00
CA MET A 144 1.27 6.95 -8.23
C MET A 144 2.61 6.76 -8.94
N CYS A 145 2.91 5.55 -9.43
CA CYS A 145 4.14 5.26 -10.18
C CYS A 145 4.26 6.12 -11.43
N LYS A 146 3.16 6.33 -12.17
CA LYS A 146 3.14 7.20 -13.33
C LYS A 146 3.54 8.64 -12.96
N HIS A 147 2.88 9.24 -11.97
CA HIS A 147 3.19 10.62 -11.55
C HIS A 147 4.61 10.78 -11.00
N ILE A 148 5.16 9.77 -10.31
CA ILE A 148 6.57 9.78 -9.90
C ILE A 148 7.50 9.72 -11.13
N GLY A 149 7.16 8.89 -12.12
CA GLY A 149 7.92 8.73 -13.35
C GLY A 149 7.97 10.00 -14.20
N ASP A 150 6.86 10.73 -14.29
CA ASP A 150 6.75 11.98 -15.07
C ASP A 150 7.74 13.06 -14.57
N LEU A 151 8.19 13.01 -13.31
CA LEU A 151 9.20 13.92 -12.76
C LEU A 151 10.61 13.70 -13.31
N LYS A 152 10.90 12.56 -13.95
CA LYS A 152 12.20 12.31 -14.59
C LYS A 152 12.35 13.00 -15.93
N GLU A 153 11.25 13.22 -16.64
CA GLU A 153 11.27 13.85 -17.97
C GLU A 153 11.40 15.37 -17.88
N ALA A 154 11.21 15.94 -16.68
CA ALA A 154 11.19 17.38 -16.44
C ALA A 154 12.53 17.97 -15.96
N GLY A 155 13.62 17.17 -15.86
CA GLY A 155 14.94 17.62 -15.39
C GLY A 155 16.06 17.19 -16.32
#